data_AF-A0A3M1Y1J4-F1
#
_entry.id   AF-A0A3M1Y1J4-F1
#
_cell.length_a   1.000
_cell.length_b   1.000
_cell.length_c   1.000
_cell.angle_alpha   90.00
_cell.angle_beta   90.00
_cell.angle_gamma   90.00
#
_symmetry.space_group_name_H-M   'P 1'
#
loop_
_entity.id
_entity.type
_entity.pdbx_description
1 polymer ?
#
loop_
_entity_poly.entity_id
_entity_poly.type
_entity_poly.pdbx_seq_one_letter_code
_entity_poly.pdbx_strand_id
1 'polypeptide(L)'
;MPQLSDVYQIAEDIKKAGDPDAILLFGSIAIKGRGDDIDLLVVSRKKKKEAIIRSLYPYYKRYSIDLFTISKGELKRLFLKGSPFLRKINKEGRLIYMKNAIKYWKASAEEDLRQAEYLLEGGFYRGACYSAQQAIEKMIKCFLLKKGWDLEKTHRIRRLLAIGEEYGLKIKVRDEDIDFIDSIYIGRYPAEEGLLPMGAPTLRDARRAVRIAKKIIFQLVEKL
;
A
#
# COMPACT_ATOMS: atom_id res chain seq x y z
N MET A 1 12.32 -0.09 26.14
CA MET A 1 11.49 0.67 25.18
C MET A 1 11.10 -0.26 24.06
N PRO A 2 9.80 -0.45 23.79
CA PRO A 2 9.35 -1.23 22.65
C PRO A 2 9.85 -0.68 21.31
N GLN A 3 10.12 -1.58 20.39
CA GLN A 3 10.49 -1.30 19.01
C GLN A 3 9.47 -1.91 18.04
N LEU A 4 9.61 -1.59 16.76
CA LEU A 4 8.71 -2.09 15.73
C LEU A 4 8.65 -3.63 15.66
N SER A 5 9.75 -4.34 15.93
CA SER A 5 9.78 -5.80 16.01
C SER A 5 8.85 -6.36 17.09
N ASP A 6 8.76 -5.69 18.24
CA ASP A 6 7.81 -6.07 19.30
C ASP A 6 6.37 -5.91 18.83
N VAL A 7 6.08 -4.84 18.08
CA VAL A 7 4.74 -4.58 17.52
C VAL A 7 4.34 -5.66 16.54
N TYR A 8 5.25 -6.11 15.65
CA TYR A 8 4.97 -7.20 14.73
C TYR A 8 4.66 -8.52 15.45
N GLN A 9 5.38 -8.82 16.53
CA GLN A 9 5.11 -10.00 17.36
C GLN A 9 3.74 -9.92 18.03
N ILE A 10 3.40 -8.77 18.63
CA ILE A 10 2.09 -8.53 19.24
C ILE A 10 0.97 -8.65 18.19
N ALA A 11 1.17 -8.09 17.00
CA ALA A 11 0.20 -8.14 15.92
C ALA A 11 -0.10 -9.58 15.47
N GLU A 12 0.89 -10.48 15.48
CA GLU A 12 0.70 -11.89 15.15
C GLU A 12 -0.22 -12.62 16.15
N ASP A 13 -0.11 -12.29 17.45
CA ASP A 13 -1.00 -12.86 18.46
C ASP A 13 -2.41 -12.27 18.39
N ILE A 14 -2.53 -10.97 18.11
CA ILE A 14 -3.83 -10.32 17.82
C ILE A 14 -4.48 -10.99 16.61
N LYS A 15 -3.71 -11.29 15.54
CA LYS A 15 -4.22 -11.97 14.34
C LYS A 15 -4.82 -13.33 14.68
N LYS A 16 -4.09 -14.16 15.43
CA LYS A 16 -4.54 -15.51 15.83
C LYS A 16 -5.79 -15.46 16.72
N ALA A 17 -5.87 -14.53 17.66
CA ALA A 17 -6.98 -14.44 18.60
C ALA A 17 -8.24 -13.81 17.99
N GLY A 18 -8.06 -12.74 17.21
CA GLY A 18 -9.13 -11.85 16.79
C GLY A 18 -9.62 -12.03 15.36
N ASP A 19 -8.80 -12.61 14.47
CA ASP A 19 -8.99 -12.56 13.01
C ASP A 19 -9.43 -11.16 12.54
N PRO A 20 -8.66 -10.10 12.85
CA PRO A 20 -9.04 -8.72 12.56
C PRO A 20 -9.02 -8.44 11.07
N ASP A 21 -9.74 -7.41 10.65
CA ASP A 21 -9.67 -6.87 9.29
C ASP A 21 -8.36 -6.07 9.06
N ALA A 22 -7.92 -5.32 10.07
CA ALA A 22 -6.67 -4.56 10.03
C ALA A 22 -6.11 -4.28 11.44
N ILE A 23 -4.80 -4.10 11.52
CA ILE A 23 -4.07 -3.63 12.71
C ILE A 23 -3.21 -2.45 12.27
N LEU A 24 -3.37 -1.31 12.94
CA LEU A 24 -2.58 -0.10 12.72
C LEU A 24 -1.85 0.25 14.01
N LEU A 25 -0.58 0.63 13.86
CA LEU A 25 0.22 1.28 14.90
C LEU A 25 0.15 2.78 14.66
N PHE A 26 0.06 3.60 15.71
CA PHE A 26 0.16 5.05 15.58
C PHE A 26 1.05 5.61 16.70
N GLY A 27 1.21 6.94 16.76
CA GLY A 27 2.04 7.58 17.78
C GLY A 27 3.54 7.41 17.56
N SER A 28 4.29 7.40 18.66
CA SER A 28 5.75 7.57 18.67
C SER A 28 6.49 6.47 17.91
N ILE A 29 6.13 5.20 18.13
CA ILE A 29 6.74 4.04 17.48
C ILE A 29 6.44 4.03 15.98
N ALA A 30 5.24 4.42 15.55
CA ALA A 30 4.89 4.46 14.14
C ALA A 30 5.77 5.44 13.34
N ILE A 31 6.14 6.57 13.96
CA ILE A 31 6.94 7.63 13.34
C ILE A 31 8.44 7.37 13.48
N LYS A 32 8.90 6.99 14.69
CA LYS A 32 10.32 6.93 15.06
C LYS A 32 10.90 5.51 15.09
N GLY A 33 10.06 4.47 14.96
CA GLY A 33 10.44 3.07 15.09
C GLY A 33 10.66 2.57 16.52
N ARG A 34 10.66 3.48 17.52
CA ARG A 34 10.80 3.21 18.95
C ARG A 34 10.03 4.24 19.78
N GLY A 35 9.63 3.88 20.98
CA GLY A 35 8.82 4.73 21.86
C GLY A 35 8.65 4.13 23.25
N ASP A 36 7.88 4.82 24.09
CA ASP A 36 7.58 4.40 25.46
C ASP A 36 6.30 3.56 25.54
N ASP A 37 5.36 3.85 24.65
CA ASP A 37 4.01 3.31 24.58
C ASP A 37 3.71 2.70 23.19
N ILE A 38 2.90 1.63 23.20
CA ILE A 38 2.43 0.97 21.98
C ILE A 38 0.95 1.34 21.78
N ASP A 39 0.71 2.27 20.87
CA ASP A 39 -0.61 2.74 20.43
C ASP A 39 -1.16 1.88 19.28
N LEU A 40 -2.19 1.05 19.52
CA LEU A 40 -2.77 0.16 18.51
C LEU A 40 -4.23 0.48 18.20
N LEU A 41 -4.55 0.52 16.92
CA LEU A 41 -5.92 0.49 16.42
C LEU A 41 -6.18 -0.83 15.70
N VAL A 42 -7.10 -1.64 16.23
CA VAL A 42 -7.51 -2.91 15.65
C VAL A 42 -8.93 -2.80 15.10
N VAL A 43 -9.06 -2.95 13.78
CA VAL A 43 -10.35 -3.02 13.11
C VAL A 43 -10.81 -4.48 13.10
N SER A 44 -11.86 -4.79 13.84
CA SER A 44 -12.36 -6.17 13.97
C SER A 44 -13.86 -6.23 14.28
N ARG A 45 -14.44 -7.43 14.24
CA ARG A 45 -15.83 -7.64 14.66
C ARG A 45 -15.94 -7.44 16.18
N LYS A 46 -16.98 -6.75 16.66
CA LYS A 46 -17.20 -6.45 18.09
C LYS A 46 -17.02 -7.67 19.00
N LYS A 47 -17.57 -8.82 18.61
CA LYS A 47 -17.48 -10.10 19.35
C LYS A 47 -16.08 -10.67 19.55
N LYS A 48 -15.05 -10.08 18.95
CA LYS A 48 -13.65 -10.51 19.05
C LYS A 48 -12.83 -9.61 19.98
N LYS A 49 -13.41 -8.53 20.51
CA LYS A 49 -12.74 -7.55 21.37
C LYS A 49 -12.09 -8.23 22.59
N GLU A 50 -12.83 -9.06 23.32
CA GLU A 50 -12.33 -9.71 24.53
C GLU A 50 -11.19 -10.68 24.23
N ALA A 51 -11.26 -11.41 23.11
CA ALA A 51 -10.21 -12.32 22.67
C ALA A 51 -8.90 -11.56 22.35
N ILE A 52 -9.01 -10.41 21.67
CA ILE A 52 -7.87 -9.54 21.36
C ILE A 52 -7.27 -8.95 22.64
N ILE A 53 -8.08 -8.51 23.60
CA ILE A 53 -7.56 -7.98 24.87
C ILE A 53 -6.79 -9.06 25.64
N ARG A 54 -7.33 -10.29 25.71
CA ARG A 54 -6.67 -11.41 26.38
C ARG A 54 -5.35 -11.81 25.73
N SER A 55 -5.21 -11.68 24.40
CA SER A 55 -3.93 -11.95 23.73
C SER A 55 -2.83 -10.95 24.12
N LEU A 56 -3.18 -9.81 24.70
CA LEU A 56 -2.22 -8.81 25.16
C LEU A 56 -1.71 -9.01 26.59
N TYR A 57 -2.33 -9.90 27.38
CA TYR A 57 -1.98 -10.12 28.80
C TYR A 57 -0.50 -10.45 29.05
N PRO A 58 0.19 -11.26 28.22
CA PRO A 58 1.63 -11.50 28.39
C PRO A 58 2.49 -10.25 28.23
N TYR A 59 2.02 -9.25 27.49
CA TYR A 59 2.79 -8.07 27.10
C TYR A 59 2.61 -6.88 28.05
N TYR A 60 1.47 -6.75 28.73
CA TYR A 60 1.20 -5.64 29.66
C TYR A 60 2.19 -5.54 30.82
N LYS A 61 2.87 -6.63 31.18
CA LYS A 61 3.95 -6.61 32.18
C LYS A 61 5.24 -5.95 31.67
N ARG A 62 5.46 -5.94 30.36
CA ARG A 62 6.67 -5.42 29.72
C ARG A 62 6.46 -4.03 29.10
N TYR A 63 5.28 -3.77 28.56
CA TYR A 63 5.01 -2.60 27.74
C TYR A 63 3.71 -1.91 28.16
N SER A 64 3.70 -0.58 28.10
CA SER A 64 2.47 0.20 28.10
C SER A 64 1.81 0.07 26.73
N ILE A 65 0.60 -0.51 26.65
CA ILE A 65 -0.09 -0.76 25.39
C ILE A 65 -1.49 -0.15 25.44
N ASP A 66 -1.73 0.84 24.60
CA ASP A 66 -3.03 1.48 24.42
C ASP A 66 -3.75 0.86 23.23
N LEU A 67 -4.75 0.00 23.51
CA LEU A 67 -5.49 -0.73 22.49
C LEU A 67 -6.87 -0.09 22.25
N PHE A 68 -7.07 0.37 21.01
CA PHE A 68 -8.37 0.78 20.48
C PHE A 68 -8.91 -0.31 19.56
N THR A 69 -10.05 -0.90 19.90
CA THR A 69 -10.76 -1.86 19.01
C THR A 69 -12.01 -1.21 18.45
N ILE A 70 -12.18 -1.22 17.13
CA ILE A 70 -13.37 -0.66 16.48
C ILE A 70 -13.91 -1.61 15.40
N SER A 71 -15.21 -1.58 15.16
CA SER A 71 -15.79 -2.23 13.99
C SER A 71 -15.71 -1.35 12.74
N LYS A 72 -15.83 -1.95 11.55
CA LYS A 72 -15.93 -1.20 10.27
C LYS A 72 -17.06 -0.16 10.27
N GLY A 73 -18.20 -0.50 10.87
CA GLY A 73 -19.34 0.43 10.99
C GLY A 73 -19.04 1.63 11.89
N GLU A 74 -18.33 1.40 13.00
CA GLU A 74 -17.89 2.48 13.90
C GLU A 74 -16.80 3.34 13.26
N LEU A 75 -15.85 2.72 12.55
CA LEU A 75 -14.83 3.43 11.77
C LEU A 75 -15.49 4.38 10.76
N LYS A 76 -16.48 3.88 9.99
CA LYS A 76 -17.25 4.69 9.04
C LYS A 76 -17.97 5.86 9.74
N ARG A 77 -18.60 5.61 10.89
CA ARG A 77 -19.28 6.66 11.68
C ARG A 77 -18.31 7.74 12.17
N LEU A 78 -17.13 7.35 12.66
CA LEU A 78 -16.10 8.30 13.11
C LEU A 78 -15.55 9.13 11.95
N PHE A 79 -15.37 8.50 10.78
CA PHE A 79 -14.92 9.18 9.56
C PHE A 79 -15.92 10.25 9.11
N LEU A 80 -17.20 9.89 9.02
CA LEU A 80 -18.27 10.83 8.62
C LEU A 80 -18.44 12.02 9.57
N LYS A 81 -18.05 11.87 10.84
CA LYS A 81 -18.09 12.95 11.84
C LYS A 81 -16.82 13.80 11.90
N GLY A 82 -15.83 13.54 11.03
CA GLY A 82 -14.58 14.30 11.02
C GLY A 82 -13.74 14.10 12.29
N SER A 83 -13.75 12.89 12.87
CA SER A 83 -13.10 12.60 14.15
C SER A 83 -11.62 13.04 14.19
N PRO A 84 -11.20 13.86 15.17
CA PRO A 84 -9.79 14.21 15.38
C PRO A 84 -8.89 12.99 15.59
N PHE A 85 -9.42 11.93 16.20
CA PHE A 85 -8.70 10.67 16.36
C PHE A 85 -8.30 10.06 15.01
N LEU A 86 -9.23 9.99 14.05
CA LEU A 86 -8.91 9.49 12.72
C LEU A 86 -7.97 10.40 11.95
N ARG A 87 -7.99 11.72 12.19
CA ARG A 87 -6.99 12.64 11.65
C ARG A 87 -5.58 12.31 12.17
N LYS A 88 -5.44 11.99 13.46
CA LYS A 88 -4.16 11.51 14.04
C LYS A 88 -3.71 10.21 13.38
N ILE A 89 -4.59 9.22 13.29
CA ILE A 89 -4.30 7.94 12.61
C ILE A 89 -3.87 8.17 11.16
N ASN A 90 -4.52 9.06 10.42
CA ASN A 90 -4.15 9.33 9.03
C ASN A 90 -2.76 10.00 8.90
N LYS A 91 -2.37 10.82 9.88
CA LYS A 91 -1.08 11.53 9.87
C LYS A 91 0.08 10.63 10.30
N GLU A 92 -0.15 9.79 11.31
CA GLU A 92 0.92 9.08 12.03
C GLU A 92 0.83 7.55 11.89
N GLY A 93 -0.28 7.04 11.40
CA GLY A 93 -0.58 5.61 11.37
C GLY A 93 0.31 4.85 10.40
N ARG A 94 0.81 3.71 10.87
CA ARG A 94 1.47 2.67 10.10
C ARG A 94 0.58 1.44 10.08
N LEU A 95 0.23 0.97 8.89
CA LEU A 95 -0.49 -0.29 8.72
C LEU A 95 0.45 -1.45 9.05
N ILE A 96 0.13 -2.22 10.08
CA ILE A 96 0.90 -3.39 10.52
C ILE A 96 0.37 -4.66 9.87
N TYR A 97 -0.95 -4.77 9.74
CA TYR A 97 -1.60 -5.92 9.12
C TYR A 97 -2.90 -5.51 8.44
N MET A 98 -3.20 -6.15 7.32
CA MET A 98 -4.49 -6.09 6.65
C MET A 98 -4.87 -7.49 6.15
N LYS A 99 -6.08 -7.92 6.50
CA LYS A 99 -6.62 -9.19 6.04
C LYS A 99 -6.83 -9.17 4.52
N ASN A 100 -6.42 -10.25 3.85
CA ASN A 100 -6.50 -10.39 2.40
C ASN A 100 -5.79 -9.28 1.60
N ALA A 101 -4.74 -8.65 2.17
CA ALA A 101 -4.01 -7.57 1.51
C ALA A 101 -3.64 -7.91 0.06
N ILE A 102 -3.02 -9.07 -0.18
CA ILE A 102 -2.60 -9.50 -1.53
C ILE A 102 -3.76 -9.51 -2.53
N LYS A 103 -4.94 -10.00 -2.11
CA LYS A 103 -6.13 -10.01 -2.96
C LYS A 103 -6.57 -8.59 -3.32
N TYR A 104 -6.61 -7.67 -2.34
CA TYR A 104 -7.03 -6.29 -2.57
C TYR A 104 -6.02 -5.50 -3.41
N TRP A 105 -4.72 -5.67 -3.17
CA TRP A 105 -3.66 -5.04 -3.95
C TRP A 105 -3.66 -5.53 -5.40
N LYS A 106 -3.79 -6.85 -5.62
CA LYS A 106 -3.92 -7.44 -6.95
C LYS A 106 -5.15 -6.90 -7.69
N ALA A 107 -6.32 -6.93 -7.05
CA ALA A 107 -7.56 -6.45 -7.65
C ALA A 107 -7.50 -4.96 -8.00
N SER A 108 -6.89 -4.13 -7.15
CA SER A 108 -6.72 -2.71 -7.44
C SER A 108 -5.76 -2.45 -8.61
N ALA A 109 -4.68 -3.23 -8.73
CA ALA A 109 -3.77 -3.14 -9.87
C ALA A 109 -4.45 -3.58 -11.20
N GLU A 110 -5.26 -4.63 -11.16
CA GLU A 110 -6.05 -5.09 -12.32
C GLU A 110 -7.14 -4.10 -12.71
N GLU A 111 -7.76 -3.42 -11.74
CA GLU A 111 -8.70 -2.32 -11.98
C GLU A 111 -8.02 -1.12 -12.64
N ASP A 112 -6.86 -0.68 -12.15
CA ASP A 112 -6.08 0.39 -12.77
C ASP A 112 -5.68 0.05 -14.22
N LEU A 113 -5.34 -1.21 -14.51
CA LEU A 113 -5.03 -1.64 -15.87
C LEU A 113 -6.26 -1.52 -16.78
N ARG A 114 -7.43 -2.00 -16.34
CA ARG A 114 -8.68 -1.87 -17.10
C ARG A 114 -9.07 -0.41 -17.30
N GLN A 115 -8.85 0.44 -16.29
CA GLN A 115 -9.04 1.88 -16.40
C GLN A 115 -8.10 2.49 -17.45
N ALA A 116 -6.84 2.07 -17.49
CA ALA A 116 -5.87 2.55 -18.48
C ALA A 116 -6.29 2.19 -19.92
N GLU A 117 -6.81 0.97 -20.13
CA GLU A 117 -7.37 0.54 -21.42
C GLU A 117 -8.58 1.38 -21.83
N TYR A 118 -9.53 1.56 -20.92
CA TYR A 118 -10.73 2.36 -21.17
C TYR A 118 -10.41 3.82 -21.51
N LEU A 119 -9.49 4.44 -20.76
CA LEU A 119 -9.06 5.82 -21.01
C LEU A 119 -8.28 5.96 -22.33
N LEU A 120 -7.53 4.94 -22.73
CA LEU A 120 -6.86 4.90 -24.02
C LEU A 120 -7.88 4.89 -25.17
N GLU A 121 -8.92 4.06 -25.07
CA GLU A 121 -10.01 4.00 -26.05
C GLU A 121 -10.78 5.32 -26.13
N GLY A 122 -11.03 5.96 -24.98
CA GLY A 122 -11.71 7.24 -24.89
C GLY A 122 -10.88 8.47 -25.26
N GLY A 123 -9.62 8.32 -25.68
CA GLY A 123 -8.76 9.44 -26.06
C GLY A 123 -8.13 10.23 -24.89
N PHE A 124 -8.29 9.77 -23.65
CA PHE A 124 -7.78 10.42 -22.45
C PHE A 124 -6.34 9.95 -22.14
N TYR A 125 -5.40 10.27 -23.03
CA TYR A 125 -4.04 9.71 -23.03
C TYR A 125 -3.23 9.95 -21.76
N ARG A 126 -3.35 11.12 -21.14
CA ARG A 126 -2.71 11.40 -19.84
C ARG A 126 -3.23 10.47 -18.74
N GLY A 127 -4.55 10.33 -18.66
CA GLY A 127 -5.19 9.43 -17.71
C GLY A 127 -4.79 7.97 -17.95
N ALA A 128 -4.76 7.54 -19.22
CA ALA A 128 -4.31 6.20 -19.59
C ALA A 128 -2.86 5.92 -19.16
N CYS A 129 -1.95 6.87 -19.38
CA CYS A 129 -0.57 6.78 -18.93
C CYS A 129 -0.48 6.66 -17.40
N TYR A 130 -1.20 7.51 -16.68
CA TYR A 130 -1.18 7.52 -15.22
C TYR A 130 -1.74 6.22 -14.62
N SER A 131 -2.91 5.77 -15.09
CA SER A 131 -3.50 4.49 -14.64
C SER A 131 -2.60 3.30 -14.98
N ALA A 132 -1.90 3.31 -16.12
CA ALA A 132 -0.92 2.27 -16.45
C ALA A 132 0.27 2.25 -15.48
N GLN A 133 0.81 3.41 -15.09
CA GLN A 133 1.87 3.50 -14.08
C GLN A 133 1.38 3.00 -12.71
N GLN A 134 0.18 3.39 -12.28
CA GLN A 134 -0.41 2.94 -11.01
C GLN A 134 -0.62 1.42 -10.99
N ALA A 135 -1.10 0.84 -12.09
CA ALA A 135 -1.27 -0.60 -12.23
C ALA A 135 0.06 -1.35 -12.03
N ILE A 136 1.15 -0.87 -12.66
CA ILE A 136 2.50 -1.43 -12.50
C ILE A 136 2.96 -1.31 -11.03
N GLU A 137 2.86 -0.11 -10.46
CA GLU A 137 3.31 0.19 -9.09
C GLU A 137 2.62 -0.73 -8.07
N LYS A 138 1.29 -0.81 -8.13
CA LYS A 138 0.49 -1.63 -7.20
C LYS A 138 0.76 -3.12 -7.38
N MET A 139 0.96 -3.60 -8.61
CA MET A 139 1.26 -5.01 -8.84
C MET A 139 2.64 -5.41 -8.32
N ILE A 140 3.66 -4.58 -8.49
CA ILE A 140 5.00 -4.84 -7.92
C ILE A 140 4.94 -4.80 -6.39
N LYS A 141 4.26 -3.79 -5.80
CA LYS A 141 4.04 -3.73 -4.35
C LYS A 141 3.27 -4.95 -3.83
N CYS A 142 2.28 -5.45 -4.58
CA CYS A 142 1.57 -6.68 -4.24
C CYS A 142 2.52 -7.88 -4.12
N PHE A 143 3.42 -8.05 -5.10
CA PHE A 143 4.45 -9.10 -5.06
C PHE A 143 5.38 -8.94 -3.85
N LEU A 144 5.89 -7.73 -3.61
CA LEU A 144 6.78 -7.43 -2.49
C LEU A 144 6.10 -7.72 -1.14
N LEU A 145 4.86 -7.29 -0.95
CA LEU A 145 4.07 -7.56 0.26
C LEU A 145 3.86 -9.07 0.47
N LYS A 146 3.64 -9.84 -0.61
CA LYS A 146 3.56 -11.31 -0.52
C LYS A 146 4.88 -11.93 -0.03
N LYS A 147 6.01 -11.28 -0.32
CA LYS A 147 7.34 -11.70 0.13
C LYS A 147 7.75 -11.16 1.51
N GLY A 148 6.83 -10.49 2.22
CA GLY A 148 7.09 -9.97 3.57
C GLY A 148 7.85 -8.65 3.58
N TRP A 149 7.89 -7.92 2.46
CA TRP A 149 8.46 -6.57 2.41
C TRP A 149 7.61 -5.56 3.19
N ASP A 150 8.27 -4.65 3.90
CA ASP A 150 7.66 -3.50 4.54
C ASP A 150 7.43 -2.38 3.52
N LEU A 151 6.18 -1.93 3.38
CA LEU A 151 5.78 -0.93 2.39
C LEU A 151 6.55 0.40 2.51
N GLU A 152 7.51 0.64 1.62
CA GLU A 152 8.16 1.95 1.48
C GLU A 152 7.26 2.94 0.72
N LYS A 153 7.29 4.21 1.14
CA LYS A 153 6.62 5.32 0.45
C LYS A 153 7.43 5.78 -0.76
N THR A 154 7.40 4.99 -1.83
CA THR A 154 7.99 5.33 -3.14
C THR A 154 7.01 5.05 -4.28
N HIS A 155 7.12 5.84 -5.35
CA HIS A 155 6.35 5.71 -6.59
C HIS A 155 7.22 5.40 -7.81
N ARG A 156 8.54 5.28 -7.61
CA ARG A 156 9.51 5.00 -8.67
C ARG A 156 9.53 3.51 -8.95
N ILE A 157 9.11 3.10 -10.14
CA ILE A 157 9.12 1.73 -10.63
C ILE A 157 10.53 1.18 -10.63
N ARG A 158 11.54 1.96 -11.05
CA ARG A 158 12.94 1.52 -11.01
C ARG A 158 13.39 1.11 -9.60
N ARG A 159 13.02 1.90 -8.58
CA ARG A 159 13.33 1.58 -7.17
C ARG A 159 12.58 0.32 -6.72
N LEU A 160 11.31 0.19 -7.06
CA LEU A 160 10.51 -0.99 -6.70
C LEU A 160 11.02 -2.27 -7.37
N LEU A 161 11.52 -2.21 -8.60
CA LEU A 161 12.14 -3.35 -9.27
C LEU A 161 13.47 -3.74 -8.62
N ALA A 162 14.32 -2.77 -8.29
CA ALA A 162 15.57 -3.03 -7.58
C ALA A 162 15.35 -3.72 -6.23
N ILE A 163 14.38 -3.21 -5.43
CA ILE A 163 13.95 -3.90 -4.20
C ILE A 163 13.40 -5.29 -4.56
N GLY A 164 12.57 -5.39 -5.59
CA GLY A 164 12.03 -6.65 -6.09
C GLY A 164 13.09 -7.73 -6.32
N GLU A 165 14.22 -7.36 -6.92
CA GLU A 165 15.33 -8.28 -7.20
C GLU A 165 15.90 -8.90 -5.91
N GLU A 166 16.03 -8.12 -4.84
CA GLU A 166 16.42 -8.59 -3.50
C GLU A 166 15.42 -9.63 -2.95
N TYR A 167 14.14 -9.52 -3.33
CA TYR A 167 13.07 -10.46 -3.00
C TYR A 167 12.85 -11.55 -4.08
N GLY A 168 13.80 -11.71 -5.01
CA GLY A 168 13.78 -12.75 -6.05
C GLY A 168 12.84 -12.47 -7.23
N LEU A 169 12.40 -11.23 -7.40
CA LEU A 169 11.64 -10.81 -8.58
C LEU A 169 12.56 -10.76 -9.80
N LYS A 170 12.13 -11.39 -10.89
CA LYS A 170 12.76 -11.28 -12.21
C LYS A 170 11.70 -10.96 -13.24
N ILE A 171 11.81 -9.78 -13.87
CA ILE A 171 10.90 -9.28 -14.90
C ILE A 171 11.72 -8.94 -16.14
N LYS A 172 11.23 -9.37 -17.31
CA LYS A 172 11.79 -9.01 -18.61
C LYS A 172 11.17 -7.70 -19.09
N VAL A 173 11.84 -6.59 -18.83
CA VAL A 173 11.45 -5.24 -19.27
C VAL A 173 12.72 -4.45 -19.61
N ARG A 174 12.64 -3.56 -20.60
CA ARG A 174 13.79 -2.75 -21.03
C ARG A 174 13.93 -1.54 -20.11
N ASP A 175 15.15 -1.10 -19.83
CA ASP A 175 15.38 0.09 -19.00
C ASP A 175 14.68 1.33 -19.56
N GLU A 176 14.70 1.53 -20.87
CA GLU A 176 14.00 2.63 -21.56
C GLU A 176 12.48 2.64 -21.32
N ASP A 177 11.88 1.46 -21.11
CA ASP A 177 10.46 1.35 -20.81
C ASP A 177 10.19 1.71 -19.35
N ILE A 178 11.12 1.41 -18.44
CA ILE A 178 11.04 1.81 -17.04
C ILE A 178 11.23 3.32 -16.88
N ASP A 179 12.20 3.92 -17.56
CA ASP A 179 12.43 5.37 -17.51
C ASP A 179 11.22 6.14 -18.06
N PHE A 180 10.62 5.63 -19.13
CA PHE A 180 9.38 6.18 -19.67
C PHE A 180 8.24 6.12 -18.65
N ILE A 181 8.02 4.98 -17.99
CA ILE A 181 6.96 4.85 -16.97
C ILE A 181 7.24 5.75 -15.76
N ASP A 182 8.48 5.85 -15.29
CA ASP A 182 8.86 6.72 -14.18
C ASP A 182 8.68 8.21 -14.52
N SER A 183 8.86 8.61 -15.79
CA SER A 183 8.59 9.98 -16.22
C SER A 183 7.11 10.37 -16.15
N ILE A 184 6.18 9.41 -16.32
CA ILE A 184 4.73 9.68 -16.26
C ILE A 184 4.34 10.23 -14.88
N TYR A 185 4.96 9.71 -13.82
CA TYR A 185 4.68 10.18 -12.46
C TYR A 185 5.18 11.61 -12.21
N ILE A 186 6.21 12.05 -12.94
CA ILE A 186 6.79 13.39 -12.83
C ILE A 186 5.98 14.43 -13.63
N GLY A 187 5.32 14.04 -14.72
CA GLY A 187 4.54 14.98 -15.56
C GLY A 187 3.06 15.11 -15.19
N ARG A 188 2.73 15.10 -13.90
CA ARG A 188 1.33 15.07 -13.44
C ARG A 188 0.68 16.45 -13.42
N TYR A 189 1.46 17.50 -13.21
CA TYR A 189 0.95 18.87 -13.16
C TYR A 189 1.25 19.65 -14.44
N PRO A 190 0.36 20.58 -14.87
CA PRO A 190 0.61 21.43 -16.03
C PRO A 190 1.93 22.22 -15.96
N ALA A 191 2.39 22.59 -14.75
CA ALA A 191 3.69 23.25 -14.56
C ALA A 191 4.90 22.31 -14.83
N GLU A 192 4.71 21.00 -14.73
CA GLU A 192 5.71 19.96 -14.99
C GLU A 192 5.66 19.48 -16.46
N GLU A 193 4.67 19.94 -17.22
CA GLU A 193 4.48 19.60 -18.64
C GLU A 193 5.64 20.12 -19.50
N GLY A 194 6.29 21.21 -19.07
CA GLY A 194 7.53 21.73 -19.66
C GLY A 194 8.81 21.00 -19.22
N LEU A 195 8.72 20.07 -18.26
CA LEU A 195 9.86 19.27 -17.76
C LEU A 195 9.87 17.84 -18.34
N LEU A 196 8.83 17.44 -19.08
CA LEU A 196 8.85 16.21 -19.87
C LEU A 196 9.46 16.48 -21.26
N PRO A 197 10.30 15.58 -21.79
CA PRO A 197 10.91 15.75 -23.12
C PRO A 197 9.91 15.89 -24.28
N MET A 198 8.63 15.53 -24.09
CA MET A 198 7.64 15.31 -25.16
C MET A 198 6.34 16.13 -25.03
N GLY A 199 6.19 16.98 -24.00
CA GLY A 199 4.93 17.70 -23.75
C GLY A 199 3.76 16.80 -23.33
N ALA A 200 2.52 17.14 -23.74
CA ALA A 200 1.32 16.38 -23.39
C ALA A 200 1.36 14.94 -23.95
N PRO A 201 1.00 13.91 -23.18
CA PRO A 201 1.05 12.51 -23.65
C PRO A 201 0.21 12.27 -24.91
N THR A 202 0.81 11.63 -25.91
CA THR A 202 0.17 11.29 -27.18
C THR A 202 -0.52 9.92 -27.13
N LEU A 203 -1.30 9.60 -28.17
CA LEU A 203 -1.83 8.24 -28.38
C LEU A 203 -0.72 7.18 -28.38
N ARG A 204 0.45 7.50 -28.95
CA ARG A 204 1.61 6.59 -29.01
C ARG A 204 2.14 6.31 -27.60
N ASP A 205 2.22 7.35 -26.76
CA ASP A 205 2.68 7.25 -25.38
C ASP A 205 1.71 6.42 -24.54
N ALA A 206 0.41 6.69 -24.63
CA ALA A 206 -0.62 5.92 -23.93
C ALA A 206 -0.62 4.45 -24.36
N ARG A 207 -0.55 4.16 -25.67
CA ARG A 207 -0.40 2.78 -26.18
C ARG A 207 0.86 2.11 -25.66
N ARG A 208 1.97 2.85 -25.57
CA ARG A 208 3.24 2.34 -25.00
C ARG A 208 3.08 2.02 -23.52
N ALA A 209 2.52 2.92 -22.72
CA ALA A 209 2.32 2.75 -21.29
C ALA A 209 1.43 1.54 -20.98
N VAL A 210 0.26 1.43 -21.63
CA VAL A 210 -0.67 0.30 -21.47
C VAL A 210 0.00 -1.02 -21.86
N ARG A 211 0.77 -1.05 -22.96
CA ARG A 211 1.50 -2.26 -23.39
C ARG A 211 2.53 -2.71 -22.35
N ILE A 212 3.30 -1.77 -21.79
CA ILE A 212 4.29 -2.06 -20.74
C ILE A 212 3.58 -2.59 -19.50
N ALA A 213 2.48 -1.95 -19.07
CA ALA A 213 1.69 -2.38 -17.92
C ALA A 213 1.16 -3.81 -18.09
N LYS A 214 0.55 -4.13 -19.24
CA LYS A 214 0.12 -5.50 -19.58
C LYS A 214 1.27 -6.50 -19.47
N LYS A 215 2.42 -6.17 -20.05
CA LYS A 215 3.60 -7.05 -20.06
C LYS A 215 4.13 -7.32 -18.65
N ILE A 216 4.22 -6.30 -17.80
CA ILE A 216 4.70 -6.44 -16.42
C ILE A 216 3.68 -7.21 -15.58
N ILE A 217 2.40 -6.85 -15.68
CA ILE A 217 1.33 -7.51 -14.91
C ILE A 217 1.22 -8.98 -15.30
N PHE A 218 1.26 -9.32 -16.58
CA PHE A 218 1.26 -10.72 -17.04
C PHE A 218 2.37 -11.54 -16.39
N GLN A 219 3.60 -11.02 -16.35
CA GLN A 219 4.74 -11.70 -15.71
C GLN A 219 4.62 -11.81 -14.18
N LEU A 220 3.86 -10.91 -13.54
CA LEU A 220 3.67 -10.88 -12.09
C LEU A 220 2.50 -11.76 -11.63
N VAL A 221 1.46 -11.88 -12.44
CA VAL A 221 0.29 -12.72 -12.12
C VAL A 221 0.69 -14.18 -11.91
N GLU A 222 1.63 -14.70 -12.71
CA GLU A 222 2.17 -16.06 -12.55
C GLU A 222 2.96 -16.26 -11.25
N LYS A 223 3.40 -15.17 -10.60
CA LYS A 223 4.25 -15.19 -9.40
C LYS A 223 3.46 -14.93 -8.11
N LEU A 224 2.19 -14.52 -8.22
CA LEU A 224 1.25 -14.23 -7.13
C LEU A 224 0.34 -15.42 -6.82
#